data_AF-A0A7S2IGH1-F1
#
_entry.id   AF-A0A7S2IGH1-F1
#
_cell.length_a   1.000
_cell.length_b   1.000
_cell.length_c   1.000
_cell.angle_alpha   90.00
_cell.angle_beta   90.00
_cell.angle_gamma   90.00
#
_symmetry.space_group_name_H-M   'P 1'
#
loop_
_entity.id
_entity.type
_entity.pdbx_description
1 polymer ?
#
loop_
_entity_poly.entity_id
_entity_poly.type
_entity_poly.pdbx_seq_one_letter_code
_entity_poly.pdbx_strand_id
1 'polypeptide(L)'
;MESSFMEAFRYSLQVYPLREDTHFSGFDSDRAFLCWVYYETRDEQAVARAWNSVGVDLTLGEREVVDPDTSIVNEQSLIRNSAQACFLNVHQWEVVKQGHREKEYKDGPLWP
;
A
#
# COMPACT_ATOMS: atom_id res chain seq x y z
N MET A 1 7.09 -23.24 11.88
CA MET A 1 6.79 -22.43 10.68
C MET A 1 6.20 -21.15 11.24
N GLU A 2 7.01 -20.10 11.34
CA GLU A 2 6.50 -18.80 11.78
C GLU A 2 5.38 -18.41 10.83
N SER A 3 4.14 -18.30 11.32
CA SER A 3 3.09 -17.64 10.57
C SER A 3 3.63 -16.27 10.18
N SER A 4 3.62 -15.94 8.89
CA SER A 4 4.12 -14.63 8.44
C SER A 4 3.44 -13.53 9.28
N PHE A 5 4.15 -12.46 9.66
CA PHE A 5 3.63 -11.42 10.55
C PHE A 5 2.21 -10.96 10.15
N MET A 6 1.92 -10.90 8.85
CA MET A 6 0.59 -10.62 8.29
C MET A 6 -0.46 -11.69 8.61
N GLU A 7 -0.12 -12.98 8.54
CA GLU A 7 -1.02 -14.08 8.93
C GLU A 7 -1.38 -14.03 10.41
N ALA A 8 -0.40 -13.71 11.27
CA ALA A 8 -0.61 -13.63 12.72
C ALA A 8 -1.60 -12.52 13.09
N PHE A 9 -1.57 -11.40 12.35
CA PHE A 9 -2.43 -10.23 12.61
C PHE A 9 -3.57 -10.06 11.59
N ARG A 10 -3.73 -11.01 10.67
CA ARG A 10 -4.87 -11.14 9.73
C ARG A 10 -5.13 -9.91 8.88
N TYR A 11 -4.08 -9.35 8.28
CA TYR A 11 -4.19 -8.29 7.29
C TYR A 11 -3.43 -8.64 6.01
N SER A 12 -3.76 -7.95 4.93
CA SER A 12 -3.07 -8.02 3.64
C SER A 12 -2.56 -6.63 3.25
N LEU A 13 -1.62 -6.58 2.31
CA LEU A 13 -0.94 -5.36 1.90
C LEU A 13 -0.99 -5.16 0.40
N GLN A 14 -1.17 -3.91 -0.01
CA GLN A 14 -0.80 -3.45 -1.33
C GLN A 14 0.22 -2.32 -1.21
N VAL A 15 1.38 -2.51 -1.84
CA VAL A 15 2.54 -1.65 -1.69
C VAL A 15 2.87 -1.01 -3.03
N TYR A 16 2.96 0.30 -3.05
CA TYR A 16 3.26 1.13 -4.21
C TYR A 16 4.59 1.83 -3.97
N PRO A 17 5.68 1.35 -4.59
CA PRO A 17 6.97 2.02 -4.51
C PRO A 17 6.87 3.44 -5.08
N LEU A 18 7.26 4.44 -4.31
CA LEU A 18 7.37 5.79 -4.83
C LEU A 18 8.69 5.93 -5.59
N ARG A 19 8.74 6.83 -6.57
CA ARG A 19 10.01 7.20 -7.19
C ARG A 19 10.91 7.88 -6.16
N GLU A 20 12.22 7.75 -6.28
CA GLU A 20 13.17 8.37 -5.34
C GLU A 20 13.17 9.90 -5.43
N ASP A 21 12.84 10.43 -6.61
CA ASP A 21 12.83 11.87 -6.93
C ASP A 21 11.47 12.55 -6.69
N THR A 22 10.52 11.86 -6.04
CA THR A 22 9.20 12.42 -5.73
C THR A 22 9.11 12.98 -4.31
N HIS A 23 8.04 13.73 -4.05
CA HIS A 23 7.82 14.30 -2.73
C HIS A 23 7.63 13.20 -1.68
N PHE A 24 8.19 13.41 -0.48
CA PHE A 24 8.21 12.44 0.64
C PHE A 24 9.04 11.18 0.43
N SER A 25 9.76 11.06 -0.68
CA SER A 25 10.68 9.96 -0.98
C SER A 25 12.12 10.48 -1.06
N GLY A 26 13.07 9.58 -0.88
CA GLY A 26 14.50 9.83 -1.04
C GLY A 26 15.19 8.70 -1.81
N PHE A 27 16.50 8.80 -1.91
CA PHE A 27 17.34 7.80 -2.58
C PHE A 27 17.68 6.64 -1.64
N ASP A 28 17.93 5.46 -2.22
CA ASP A 28 18.42 4.29 -1.49
C ASP A 28 17.50 3.91 -0.31
N SER A 29 18.00 3.99 0.92
CA SER A 29 17.27 3.63 2.15
C SER A 29 16.16 4.60 2.52
N ASP A 30 16.16 5.81 1.94
CA ASP A 30 15.18 6.85 2.23
C ASP A 30 13.98 6.80 1.28
N ARG A 31 13.96 5.81 0.38
CA ARG A 31 12.86 5.61 -0.56
C ARG A 31 11.57 5.30 0.17
N ALA A 32 10.52 6.07 -0.15
CA ALA A 32 9.21 5.89 0.44
C ALA A 32 8.32 4.93 -0.37
N PHE A 33 7.31 4.41 0.33
CA PHE A 33 6.29 3.52 -0.21
C PHE A 33 4.93 4.00 0.25
N LEU A 34 3.94 3.95 -0.65
CA LEU A 34 2.54 4.07 -0.27
C LEU A 34 1.99 2.66 0.01
N CYS A 35 1.47 2.44 1.21
CA CYS A 35 0.99 1.14 1.65
C CYS A 35 -0.50 1.21 1.99
N TRP A 36 -1.30 0.37 1.35
CA TRP A 36 -2.68 0.12 1.73
C TRP A 36 -2.76 -1.15 2.57
N VAL A 37 -3.41 -1.04 3.73
CA VAL A 37 -3.58 -2.13 4.70
C VAL A 37 -5.02 -2.62 4.63
N TYR A 38 -5.21 -3.83 4.13
CA TYR A 38 -6.53 -4.44 3.98
C TYR A 38 -6.80 -5.39 5.14
N TYR A 39 -7.92 -5.20 5.84
CA TYR A 39 -8.29 -6.03 6.98
C TYR A 39 -9.81 -6.07 7.16
N GLU A 40 -10.29 -7.09 7.86
CA GLU A 40 -11.69 -7.20 8.28
C GLU A 40 -11.93 -6.38 9.55
N THR A 41 -13.11 -5.76 9.69
CA THR A 41 -13.43 -4.90 10.86
C THR A 41 -13.23 -5.62 12.20
N ARG A 42 -13.50 -6.93 12.26
CA ARG A 42 -13.31 -7.74 13.48
C ARG A 42 -11.84 -7.85 13.93
N ASP A 43 -10.90 -7.69 12.99
CA ASP A 43 -9.47 -7.86 13.20
C ASP A 43 -8.76 -6.50 13.41
N GLU A 44 -9.47 -5.36 13.29
CA GLU A 44 -8.92 -3.99 13.33
C GLU A 44 -8.01 -3.72 14.54
N GLN A 45 -8.42 -4.09 15.75
CA GLN A 45 -7.61 -3.87 16.95
C GLN A 45 -6.31 -4.69 16.97
N ALA A 46 -6.30 -5.87 16.34
CA ALA A 46 -5.09 -6.68 16.21
C ALA A 46 -4.13 -6.03 15.21
N VAL A 47 -4.66 -5.59 14.07
CA VAL A 47 -3.90 -4.90 13.02
C VAL A 47 -3.30 -3.59 13.54
N ALA A 48 -4.09 -2.73 14.19
CA ALA A 48 -3.60 -1.48 14.74
C ALA A 48 -2.44 -1.69 15.72
N ARG A 49 -2.52 -2.71 16.58
CA ARG A 49 -1.43 -3.08 17.51
C ARG A 49 -0.18 -3.59 16.78
N ALA A 50 -0.36 -4.39 15.73
CA ALA A 50 0.73 -4.90 14.91
C ALA A 50 1.55 -3.75 14.31
N TRP A 51 0.87 -2.79 13.68
CA TRP A 51 1.53 -1.65 13.06
C TRP A 51 2.15 -0.69 14.08
N ASN A 52 1.47 -0.47 15.22
CA ASN A 52 2.04 0.34 16.29
C ASN A 52 3.34 -0.27 16.83
N SER A 53 3.43 -1.61 16.92
CA SER A 53 4.64 -2.30 17.36
C SER A 53 5.86 -2.12 16.43
N VAL A 54 5.62 -1.75 15.17
CA VAL A 54 6.66 -1.38 14.20
C VAL A 54 6.76 0.15 14.01
N GLY A 55 6.15 0.93 14.91
CA GLY A 55 6.27 2.39 14.94
C GLY A 55 5.30 3.15 14.02
N VAL A 56 4.28 2.49 13.47
CA VAL A 56 3.30 3.11 12.57
C VAL A 56 1.93 3.16 13.24
N ASP A 57 1.39 4.36 13.44
CA ASP A 57 0.04 4.55 13.95
C ASP A 57 -0.97 4.64 12.80
N LEU A 58 -1.62 3.52 12.50
CA LEU A 58 -2.69 3.48 11.47
C LEU A 58 -3.89 4.36 11.83
N THR A 59 -4.04 4.78 13.09
CA THR A 59 -5.19 5.59 13.47
C THR A 59 -5.16 7.01 12.93
N LEU A 60 -3.96 7.48 12.55
CA LEU A 60 -3.72 8.77 11.89
C LEU A 60 -4.05 8.75 10.39
N GLY A 61 -4.18 7.56 9.79
CA GLY A 61 -4.51 7.39 8.37
C GLY A 61 -6.01 7.48 8.09
N GLU A 62 -6.32 7.75 6.82
CA GLU A 62 -7.68 7.60 6.29
C GLU A 62 -8.08 6.12 6.29
N ARG A 63 -9.37 5.87 6.53
CA ARG A 63 -9.96 4.53 6.50
C ARG A 63 -11.16 4.57 5.60
N GLU A 64 -11.24 3.63 4.67
CA GLU A 64 -12.36 3.49 3.76
C GLU A 64 -12.86 2.05 3.72
N VAL A 65 -14.16 1.90 3.52
CA VAL A 65 -14.76 0.59 3.26
C VAL A 65 -14.52 0.28 1.79
N VAL A 66 -13.85 -0.84 1.55
CA VAL A 66 -13.56 -1.31 0.19
C VAL A 66 -14.84 -1.85 -0.45
N ASP A 67 -15.10 -1.45 -1.69
CA ASP A 67 -16.21 -1.98 -2.49
C ASP A 67 -15.89 -3.42 -2.97
N PRO A 68 -16.65 -4.45 -2.55
CA PRO A 68 -16.44 -5.82 -3.02
C PRO A 68 -16.60 -6.00 -4.53
N ASP A 69 -17.25 -5.05 -5.21
CA ASP A 69 -17.45 -5.02 -6.67
C ASP A 69 -16.53 -3.99 -7.37
N THR A 70 -15.49 -3.51 -6.68
CA THR A 70 -14.44 -2.65 -7.22
C THR A 70 -13.91 -3.16 -8.57
N SER A 71 -13.72 -2.25 -9.53
CA SER A 71 -13.13 -2.59 -10.84
C SER A 71 -11.61 -2.77 -10.79
N ILE A 72 -10.98 -2.46 -9.65
CA ILE A 72 -9.53 -2.55 -9.47
C ILE A 72 -9.15 -4.02 -9.25
N VAL A 73 -8.48 -4.61 -10.24
CA VAL A 73 -8.13 -6.05 -10.27
C VAL A 73 -7.30 -6.50 -9.07
N ASN A 74 -6.35 -5.68 -8.63
CA ASN A 74 -5.49 -6.01 -7.48
C ASN A 74 -6.30 -6.07 -6.18
N GLU A 75 -7.25 -5.15 -6.01
CA GLU A 75 -8.11 -5.08 -4.84
C GLU A 75 -9.07 -6.26 -4.81
N GLN A 76 -9.71 -6.59 -5.94
CA GLN A 76 -10.51 -7.82 -6.10
C GLN A 76 -9.70 -9.07 -5.74
N SER A 77 -8.44 -9.12 -6.18
CA SER A 77 -7.55 -10.24 -5.92
C SER A 77 -7.20 -10.35 -4.43
N LEU A 78 -7.09 -9.23 -3.70
CA LEU A 78 -6.90 -9.22 -2.24
C LEU A 78 -8.15 -9.65 -1.50
N ILE A 79 -9.31 -9.07 -1.82
CA ILE A 79 -10.60 -9.36 -1.16
C ILE A 79 -10.96 -10.84 -1.30
N ARG A 80 -10.73 -11.44 -2.48
CA ARG A 80 -11.08 -12.83 -2.77
C ARG A 80 -10.00 -13.83 -2.37
N ASN A 81 -8.85 -13.36 -1.86
CA ASN A 81 -7.78 -14.25 -1.42
C ASN A 81 -8.15 -14.89 -0.08
N SER A 82 -8.02 -16.21 0.01
CA SER A 82 -8.25 -16.93 1.26
C SER A 82 -7.06 -16.84 2.23
N ALA A 83 -5.91 -16.36 1.76
CA ALA A 83 -4.69 -16.19 2.54
C ALA A 83 -4.22 -14.73 2.51
N GLN A 84 -3.40 -14.37 3.50
CA GLN A 84 -2.86 -13.02 3.59
C GLN A 84 -1.81 -12.83 2.50
N ALA A 85 -1.92 -11.72 1.78
CA ALA A 85 -1.06 -11.46 0.63
C ALA A 85 -0.44 -10.07 0.72
N CYS A 86 0.77 -9.95 0.19
CA CYS A 86 1.44 -8.67 -0.03
C CYS A 86 1.65 -8.50 -1.54
N PHE A 87 0.93 -7.56 -2.13
CA PHE A 87 1.05 -7.21 -3.54
C PHE A 87 1.96 -5.99 -3.70
N LEU A 88 3.18 -6.23 -4.17
CA LEU A 88 4.12 -5.19 -4.52
C LEU A 88 3.91 -4.75 -5.97
N ASN A 89 3.62 -3.48 -6.18
CA ASN A 89 3.50 -2.91 -7.51
C ASN A 89 4.86 -2.91 -8.21
N VAL A 90 4.89 -3.40 -9.45
CA VAL A 90 6.12 -3.46 -10.28
C VAL A 90 6.53 -2.09 -10.82
N HIS A 91 5.60 -1.14 -10.86
CA HIS A 91 5.84 0.24 -11.28
C HIS A 91 6.11 1.16 -10.09
N GLN A 92 6.81 2.25 -10.38
CA GLN A 92 7.08 3.31 -9.42
C GLN A 92 6.14 4.49 -9.65
N TRP A 93 5.71 5.13 -8.57
CA TRP A 93 4.68 6.15 -8.60
C TRP A 93 5.23 7.52 -8.22
N GLU A 94 4.75 8.57 -8.89
CA GLU A 94 5.01 9.96 -8.52
C GLU A 94 3.85 10.49 -7.66
N VAL A 95 4.19 11.15 -6.55
CA VAL A 95 3.22 11.94 -5.78
C VAL A 95 3.04 13.28 -6.47
N VAL A 96 1.91 13.46 -7.14
CA VAL A 96 1.53 14.71 -7.81
C VAL A 96 0.67 15.55 -6.87
N LYS A 97 1.13 16.77 -6.55
CA LYS A 97 0.35 17.71 -5.73
C LYS A 97 -0.91 18.13 -6.48
N GLN A 98 -2.00 18.34 -5.75
CA GLN A 98 -3.25 18.81 -6.33
C GLN A 98 -3.04 20.09 -7.16
N GLY A 99 -3.49 20.08 -8.42
CA GLY A 99 -3.32 21.19 -9.36
C GLY A 99 -2.00 21.18 -10.15
N HIS A 100 -1.09 20.25 -9.88
CA HIS A 100 0.12 20.04 -10.69
C HIS A 100 -0.11 18.91 -11.71
N ARG A 101 0.72 18.87 -12.75
CA ARG A 101 0.75 17.78 -13.74
C ARG A 101 1.87 16.81 -13.41
N GLU A 102 1.69 15.54 -13.76
CA GLU A 102 2.80 14.57 -13.76
C GLU A 102 3.97 15.07 -14.61
N LYS A 103 5.19 14.69 -14.22
CA LYS A 103 6.35 14.92 -15.08
C LYS A 103 6.40 13.86 -16.19
N GLU A 104 6.95 14.25 -17.34
CA GLU A 104 7.29 13.28 -18.36
C GLU A 104 8.59 12.55 -17.98
N TYR A 105 8.51 11.23 -17.90
CA TYR A 105 9.63 10.36 -17.57
C TYR A 105 9.96 9.47 -18.75
N LYS A 106 11.25 9.33 -19.10
CA LYS A 106 11.71 8.53 -20.25
C LYS A 106 11.40 7.03 -20.14
N ASP A 107 11.18 6.58 -18.92
CA ASP A 107 10.82 5.21 -18.52
C ASP A 107 9.34 5.11 -18.13
N GLY A 108 8.55 6.17 -18.33
CA GLY A 108 7.13 6.21 -18.02
C GLY A 108 6.24 5.66 -19.15
N PRO A 109 5.00 5.26 -18.84
CA PRO A 109 4.07 4.70 -19.83
C PRO A 109 3.61 5.70 -20.91
N LEU A 110 3.85 6.99 -20.68
CA LEU A 110 3.51 8.08 -21.59
C LEU A 110 4.68 8.54 -22.47
N TRP A 111 5.87 7.94 -22.30
CA TRP A 111 7.02 8.27 -23.13
C TRP A 111 6.94 7.53 -24.48
N PRO A 112 7.10 8.23 -25.62
CA PRO A 112 6.96 7.66 -26.96
C PRO A 112 8.05 6.65 -27.33
#